data_AF-A0A9X3DQ78-F1
#
_entry.id   AF-A0A9X3DQ78-F1
#
_cell.length_a   1.000
_cell.length_b   1.000
_cell.length_c   1.000
_cell.angle_alpha   90.00
_cell.angle_beta   90.00
_cell.angle_gamma   90.00
#
_symmetry.space_group_name_H-M   'P 1'
#
loop_
_entity.id
_entity.type
_entity.pdbx_description
1 polymer ?
#
loop_
_entity_poly.entity_id
_entity_poly.type
_entity_poly.pdbx_seq_one_letter_code
_entity_poly.pdbx_strand_id
1 'polypeptide(L)'
;MAYYSGQASSYQELRNVLANACVAAGWTWSDGILSKNAAYIKLTATDALGWGHGLQIWGGTGKSGSDLVNPCPSAHRIGALGHDPTMIPHVSFPCDYFIFAFDQPVDEIYLIIKYAIDRYMFLSFGLSSLNVGFWLCATVSNAYNTNWWNASEMFRSFTIQSDGTYGNQHTDGTSTVATGFLWQTRSYNNNGSACTSAYLTLNQSWITSIGNDWGTNKISAISSVAPLIANQPSLWSANSALIPIQLNVEFPQAKRVLISEIQNARYLRIDNYEPEQIITLGNDKWKVFPFHKKNLAQRNGGEPIDHSGTFGWAIRYEEP
;
A
#
# COMPACT_ATOMS: atom_id res chain seq x y z
N MET A 1 -15.99 0.92 -13.10
CA MET A 1 -15.58 1.31 -11.73
C MET A 1 -16.75 1.11 -10.77
N ALA A 2 -16.53 0.49 -9.62
CA ALA A 2 -17.48 0.45 -8.51
C ALA A 2 -16.85 0.99 -7.22
N TYR A 3 -17.62 1.75 -6.46
CA TYR A 3 -17.25 2.26 -5.15
C TYR A 3 -18.15 1.66 -4.07
N TYR A 4 -17.54 1.12 -3.02
CA TYR A 4 -18.24 0.56 -1.87
C TYR A 4 -17.71 1.20 -0.59
N SER A 5 -18.60 1.64 0.28
CA SER A 5 -18.25 2.12 1.61
C SER A 5 -19.20 1.58 2.67
N GLY A 6 -18.75 1.57 3.91
CA GLY A 6 -19.52 1.05 5.03
C GLY A 6 -18.64 0.85 6.25
N GLN A 7 -19.12 0.05 7.19
CA GLN A 7 -18.39 -0.32 8.39
C GLN A 7 -18.16 -1.82 8.42
N ALA A 8 -17.00 -2.24 8.93
CA ALA A 8 -16.72 -3.62 9.23
C ALA A 8 -16.39 -3.75 10.71
N SER A 9 -16.78 -4.85 11.34
CA SER A 9 -16.56 -5.15 12.75
C SER A 9 -15.39 -6.11 13.00
N SER A 10 -14.75 -6.62 11.95
CA SER A 10 -13.60 -7.52 12.04
C SER A 10 -12.79 -7.59 10.74
N TYR A 11 -11.57 -8.12 10.80
CA TYR A 11 -10.78 -8.43 9.59
C TYR A 11 -11.45 -9.48 8.70
N GLN A 12 -12.19 -10.42 9.29
CA GLN A 12 -12.93 -11.42 8.52
C GLN A 12 -14.07 -10.79 7.73
N GLU A 13 -14.77 -9.80 8.30
CA GLU A 13 -15.79 -9.04 7.58
C GLU A 13 -15.17 -8.19 6.47
N LEU A 14 -14.04 -7.49 6.75
CA LEU A 14 -13.29 -6.76 5.72
C LEU A 14 -12.87 -7.66 4.55
N ARG A 15 -12.41 -8.89 4.85
CA ARG A 15 -12.09 -9.90 3.82
C ARG A 15 -13.29 -10.23 2.96
N ASN A 16 -14.44 -10.47 3.57
CA ASN A 16 -15.66 -10.85 2.86
C ASN A 16 -16.15 -9.70 1.97
N VAL A 17 -16.18 -8.47 2.49
CA VAL A 17 -16.59 -7.28 1.73
C VAL A 17 -15.63 -7.02 0.56
N LEU A 18 -14.31 -7.13 0.77
CA LEU A 18 -13.32 -7.01 -0.29
C LEU A 18 -13.50 -8.08 -1.37
N ALA A 19 -13.68 -9.35 -0.98
CA ALA A 19 -13.91 -10.44 -1.92
C ALA A 19 -15.17 -10.20 -2.77
N ASN A 20 -16.27 -9.79 -2.13
CA ASN A 20 -17.53 -9.47 -2.82
C ASN A 20 -17.38 -8.31 -3.82
N ALA A 21 -16.68 -7.24 -3.43
CA ALA A 21 -16.40 -6.11 -4.30
C ALA A 21 -15.56 -6.53 -5.52
N CYS A 22 -14.57 -7.39 -5.33
CA CYS A 22 -13.76 -7.93 -6.42
C CYS A 22 -14.58 -8.84 -7.35
N VAL A 23 -15.45 -9.70 -6.79
CA VAL A 23 -16.36 -10.55 -7.59
C VAL A 23 -17.30 -9.70 -8.44
N ALA A 24 -17.86 -8.63 -7.88
CA ALA A 24 -18.67 -7.67 -8.64
C ALA A 24 -17.87 -6.97 -9.75
N ALA A 25 -16.56 -6.79 -9.57
CA ALA A 25 -15.63 -6.29 -10.60
C ALA A 25 -15.08 -7.40 -11.55
N GLY A 26 -15.70 -8.58 -11.56
CA GLY A 26 -15.38 -9.67 -12.49
C GLY A 26 -14.21 -10.56 -12.07
N TRP A 27 -13.75 -10.49 -10.82
CA TRP A 27 -12.80 -11.47 -10.28
C TRP A 27 -13.53 -12.77 -9.91
N THR A 28 -12.83 -13.90 -10.02
CA THR A 28 -13.35 -15.18 -9.52
C THR A 28 -12.90 -15.40 -8.09
N TRP A 29 -13.79 -15.80 -7.19
CA TRP A 29 -13.47 -16.10 -5.79
C TRP A 29 -13.66 -17.58 -5.49
N SER A 30 -12.60 -18.28 -5.12
CA SER A 30 -12.66 -19.69 -4.70
C SER A 30 -11.44 -20.07 -3.88
N ASP A 31 -11.62 -20.94 -2.88
CA ASP A 31 -10.55 -21.44 -2.00
C ASP A 31 -9.78 -20.34 -1.24
N GLY A 32 -10.43 -19.20 -1.00
CA GLY A 32 -9.78 -18.05 -0.37
C GLY A 32 -8.87 -17.24 -1.30
N ILE A 33 -8.91 -17.50 -2.61
CA ILE A 33 -8.09 -16.87 -3.64
C ILE A 33 -8.99 -16.15 -4.64
N LEU A 34 -8.71 -14.86 -4.86
CA LEU A 34 -9.23 -14.08 -5.98
C LEU A 34 -8.38 -14.37 -7.23
N SER A 35 -8.99 -14.64 -8.36
CA SER A 35 -8.27 -14.83 -9.62
C SER A 35 -8.88 -14.04 -10.77
N LYS A 36 -8.02 -13.36 -11.54
CA LYS A 36 -8.38 -12.70 -12.79
C LYS A 36 -7.14 -12.68 -13.69
N ASN A 37 -7.29 -13.15 -14.93
CA ASN A 37 -6.17 -13.33 -15.87
C ASN A 37 -5.03 -14.16 -15.23
N ALA A 38 -3.81 -13.62 -15.21
CA ALA A 38 -2.63 -14.27 -14.62
C ALA A 38 -2.43 -13.95 -13.12
N ALA A 39 -3.29 -13.13 -12.51
CA ALA A 39 -3.17 -12.72 -11.12
C ALA A 39 -4.02 -13.61 -10.20
N TYR A 40 -3.39 -14.16 -9.16
CA TYR A 40 -4.02 -14.95 -8.11
C TYR A 40 -3.68 -14.31 -6.76
N ILE A 41 -4.68 -13.77 -6.06
CA ILE A 41 -4.52 -13.04 -4.81
C ILE A 41 -5.23 -13.80 -3.68
N LYS A 42 -4.46 -14.44 -2.80
CA LYS A 42 -4.99 -15.10 -1.60
C LYS A 42 -5.31 -14.04 -0.56
N LEU A 43 -6.54 -14.03 -0.05
CA LEU A 43 -6.94 -13.18 1.07
C LEU A 43 -7.05 -14.01 2.35
N THR A 44 -6.33 -13.60 3.39
CA THR A 44 -6.36 -14.25 4.71
C THR A 44 -6.64 -13.20 5.78
N ALA A 45 -7.68 -13.42 6.58
CA ALA A 45 -7.89 -12.66 7.81
C ALA A 45 -7.33 -13.48 8.98
N THR A 46 -6.53 -12.86 9.84
CA THR A 46 -5.96 -13.52 11.01
C THR A 46 -5.99 -12.61 12.22
N ASP A 47 -6.43 -13.16 13.35
CA ASP A 47 -6.34 -12.54 14.67
C ASP A 47 -5.21 -13.15 15.51
N ALA A 48 -4.34 -13.98 14.89
CA ALA A 48 -3.28 -14.68 15.59
C ALA A 48 -1.97 -13.87 15.66
N LEU A 49 -1.42 -13.73 16.88
CA LEU A 49 -0.25 -12.90 17.20
C LEU A 49 1.02 -13.29 16.42
N GLY A 50 1.23 -14.57 16.10
CA GLY A 50 2.53 -15.06 15.59
C GLY A 50 2.99 -14.50 14.24
N TRP A 51 2.07 -14.00 13.41
CA TRP A 51 2.35 -13.54 12.04
C TRP A 51 1.73 -12.15 11.74
N GLY A 52 1.33 -11.44 12.79
CA GLY A 52 0.72 -10.11 12.71
C GLY A 52 -0.77 -10.15 12.40
N HIS A 53 -1.56 -9.61 13.33
CA HIS A 53 -3.01 -9.49 13.20
C HIS A 53 -3.33 -8.63 11.98
N GLY A 54 -4.32 -9.04 11.19
CA GLY A 54 -4.70 -8.26 10.02
C GLY A 54 -5.44 -9.01 8.92
N LEU A 55 -5.80 -8.22 7.89
CA LEU A 55 -6.14 -8.72 6.57
C LEU A 55 -4.88 -8.72 5.71
N GLN A 56 -4.46 -9.90 5.30
CA GLN A 56 -3.25 -10.17 4.53
C GLN A 56 -3.60 -10.56 3.08
N ILE A 57 -2.73 -10.18 2.16
CA ILE A 57 -2.70 -10.64 0.78
C ILE A 57 -1.38 -11.30 0.42
N TRP A 58 -1.49 -12.36 -0.36
CA TRP A 58 -0.37 -13.00 -1.05
C TRP A 58 -0.71 -13.09 -2.53
N GLY A 59 0.24 -12.77 -3.40
CA GLY A 59 0.10 -13.03 -4.83
C GLY A 59 0.69 -14.38 -5.24
N GLY A 60 0.19 -14.94 -6.32
CA GLY A 60 0.72 -16.12 -7.00
C GLY A 60 0.42 -16.06 -8.49
N THR A 61 1.02 -16.98 -9.25
CA THR A 61 0.84 -17.09 -10.71
C THR A 61 -0.13 -18.20 -11.10
N GLY A 62 -0.76 -18.82 -10.11
CA GLY A 62 -1.71 -19.93 -10.25
C GLY A 62 -2.21 -20.36 -8.89
N LYS A 63 -3.06 -21.38 -8.86
CA LYS A 63 -3.47 -22.04 -7.62
C LYS A 63 -3.64 -23.55 -7.77
N SER A 64 -3.51 -24.26 -6.66
CA SER A 64 -3.85 -25.68 -6.49
C SER A 64 -4.64 -25.81 -5.19
N GLY A 65 -5.97 -25.95 -5.29
CA GLY A 65 -6.86 -25.83 -4.12
C GLY A 65 -6.71 -24.45 -3.45
N SER A 66 -6.45 -24.44 -2.14
CA SER A 66 -6.23 -23.23 -1.34
C SER A 66 -4.80 -22.68 -1.36
N ASP A 67 -3.89 -23.32 -2.11
CA ASP A 67 -2.48 -22.94 -2.17
C ASP A 67 -2.15 -22.21 -3.48
N LEU A 68 -1.28 -21.21 -3.37
CA LEU A 68 -0.79 -20.45 -4.51
C LEU A 68 0.36 -21.19 -5.19
N VAL A 69 0.37 -21.16 -6.52
CA VAL A 69 1.52 -21.57 -7.32
C VAL A 69 2.46 -20.37 -7.47
N ASN A 70 3.76 -20.59 -7.29
CA ASN A 70 4.79 -19.55 -7.29
C ASN A 70 4.39 -18.33 -6.42
N PRO A 71 4.16 -18.54 -5.12
CA PRO A 71 3.72 -17.48 -4.23
C PRO A 71 4.76 -16.37 -4.15
N CYS A 72 4.29 -15.14 -4.02
CA CYS A 72 5.12 -14.00 -3.66
C CYS A 72 5.92 -14.33 -2.39
N PRO A 73 7.21 -14.03 -2.32
CA PRO A 73 8.00 -14.31 -1.12
C PRO A 73 7.56 -13.49 0.11
N SER A 74 6.68 -12.50 -0.07
CA SER A 74 6.18 -11.62 0.98
C SER A 74 4.66 -11.50 0.95
N ALA A 75 4.06 -11.32 2.12
CA ALA A 75 2.67 -10.88 2.25
C ALA A 75 2.60 -9.37 2.47
N HIS A 76 1.48 -8.79 2.08
CA HIS A 76 1.15 -7.39 2.34
C HIS A 76 -0.12 -7.35 3.18
N ARG A 77 -0.22 -6.45 4.16
CA ARG A 77 -1.34 -6.43 5.10
C ARG A 77 -1.74 -5.05 5.60
N ILE A 78 -2.97 -4.99 6.08
CA ILE A 78 -3.44 -3.98 7.03
C ILE A 78 -3.55 -4.63 8.40
N GLY A 79 -3.06 -3.98 9.44
CA GLY A 79 -3.14 -4.49 10.81
C GLY A 79 -1.98 -4.08 11.71
N ALA A 80 -1.82 -4.81 12.82
CA ALA A 80 -0.93 -4.41 13.91
C ALA A 80 0.55 -4.47 13.52
N LEU A 81 1.34 -3.41 13.77
CA LEU A 81 2.78 -3.41 13.47
C LEU A 81 3.59 -4.24 14.47
N GLY A 82 3.06 -4.57 15.64
CA GLY A 82 3.78 -5.35 16.65
C GLY A 82 2.92 -5.58 17.88
N HIS A 83 3.52 -6.12 18.93
CA HIS A 83 2.87 -6.19 20.24
C HIS A 83 2.66 -4.80 20.84
N ASP A 84 1.56 -4.62 21.58
CA ASP A 84 1.31 -3.39 22.32
C ASP A 84 2.29 -3.19 23.49
N PRO A 85 2.61 -1.93 23.85
CA PRO A 85 2.19 -0.70 23.17
C PRO A 85 2.97 -0.47 21.87
N THR A 86 2.29 0.14 20.89
CA THR A 86 2.87 0.57 19.60
C THR A 86 2.59 2.05 19.36
N MET A 87 3.47 2.75 18.62
CA MET A 87 3.25 4.15 18.24
C MET A 87 1.99 4.33 17.37
N ILE A 88 1.78 3.38 16.45
CA ILE A 88 0.55 3.27 15.68
C ILE A 88 -0.34 2.26 16.39
N PRO A 89 -1.48 2.66 16.98
CA PRO A 89 -2.37 1.73 17.66
C PRO A 89 -2.93 0.68 16.70
N HIS A 90 -3.34 -0.46 17.24
CA HIS A 90 -4.01 -1.49 16.45
C HIS A 90 -5.33 -0.96 15.87
N VAL A 91 -5.80 -1.57 14.79
CA VAL A 91 -7.08 -1.20 14.17
C VAL A 91 -8.20 -1.46 15.18
N SER A 92 -8.89 -0.41 15.58
CA SER A 92 -10.10 -0.51 16.39
C SER A 92 -11.31 -0.77 15.51
N PHE A 93 -12.11 -1.76 15.88
CA PHE A 93 -13.38 -2.08 15.23
C PHE A 93 -14.57 -1.54 16.06
N PRO A 94 -15.68 -1.11 15.41
CA PRO A 94 -15.86 -1.06 13.96
C PRO A 94 -14.98 0.01 13.30
N CYS A 95 -14.52 -0.29 12.08
CA CYS A 95 -13.77 0.65 11.25
C CYS A 95 -14.54 0.95 9.97
N ASP A 96 -14.43 2.17 9.45
CA ASP A 96 -15.00 2.51 8.15
C ASP A 96 -14.11 1.95 7.05
N TYR A 97 -14.71 1.44 5.98
CA TYR A 97 -13.98 0.99 4.78
C TYR A 97 -14.40 1.77 3.54
N PHE A 98 -13.47 1.85 2.60
CA PHE A 98 -13.66 2.42 1.27
C PHE A 98 -12.98 1.49 0.27
N ILE A 99 -13.76 0.90 -0.63
CA ILE A 99 -13.26 0.02 -1.68
C ILE A 99 -13.52 0.66 -3.02
N PHE A 100 -12.45 0.78 -3.80
CA PHE A 100 -12.48 1.23 -5.18
C PHE A 100 -12.07 0.05 -6.05
N ALA A 101 -12.99 -0.42 -6.89
CA ALA A 101 -12.75 -1.52 -7.81
C ALA A 101 -12.81 -1.00 -9.24
N PHE A 102 -11.66 -0.94 -9.89
CA PHE A 102 -11.53 -0.56 -11.29
C PHE A 102 -11.34 -1.81 -12.14
N ASP A 103 -12.09 -1.85 -13.24
CA ASP A 103 -12.04 -2.86 -14.29
C ASP A 103 -11.59 -2.27 -15.64
N GLN A 104 -11.45 -0.94 -15.70
CA GLN A 104 -10.98 -0.14 -16.83
C GLN A 104 -10.22 1.10 -16.32
N PRO A 105 -9.20 1.60 -17.05
CA PRO A 105 -8.56 0.94 -18.21
C PRO A 105 -7.73 -0.30 -17.82
N VAL A 106 -7.47 -0.48 -16.52
CA VAL A 106 -6.70 -1.59 -15.95
C VAL A 106 -7.40 -2.05 -14.67
N ASP A 107 -7.30 -3.34 -14.37
CA ASP A 107 -7.77 -3.90 -13.12
C ASP A 107 -6.94 -3.39 -11.94
N GLU A 108 -7.52 -2.50 -11.13
CA GLU A 108 -6.89 -1.94 -9.93
C GLU A 108 -7.91 -1.97 -8.77
N ILE A 109 -7.50 -2.53 -7.63
CA ILE A 109 -8.32 -2.62 -6.43
C ILE A 109 -7.62 -1.84 -5.31
N TYR A 110 -8.36 -0.96 -4.65
CA TYR A 110 -7.92 -0.23 -3.48
C TYR A 110 -8.91 -0.41 -2.34
N LEU A 111 -8.45 -0.96 -1.23
CA LEU A 111 -9.14 -0.95 0.06
C LEU A 111 -8.44 0.06 0.95
N ILE A 112 -9.19 1.02 1.48
CA ILE A 112 -8.76 1.95 2.51
C ILE A 112 -9.65 1.74 3.72
N ILE A 113 -9.06 1.63 4.91
CA ILE A 113 -9.78 1.62 6.17
C ILE A 113 -9.50 2.91 6.93
N LYS A 114 -10.49 3.38 7.69
CA LYS A 114 -10.37 4.45 8.66
C LYS A 114 -10.74 3.94 10.03
N TYR A 115 -9.87 4.18 11.01
CA TYR A 115 -10.02 3.71 12.38
C TYR A 115 -9.47 4.76 13.34
N ALA A 116 -9.76 4.61 14.64
CA ALA A 116 -9.33 5.54 15.69
C ALA A 116 -9.56 7.02 15.32
N ILE A 117 -10.68 7.31 14.63
CA ILE A 117 -11.16 8.64 14.17
C ILE A 117 -10.39 9.20 12.96
N ASP A 118 -9.06 9.25 12.97
CA ASP A 118 -8.27 9.99 11.97
C ASP A 118 -7.13 9.20 11.33
N ARG A 119 -7.08 7.89 11.58
CA ARG A 119 -6.03 7.00 11.09
C ARG A 119 -6.52 6.15 9.93
N TYR A 120 -5.65 5.96 8.97
CA TYR A 120 -5.91 5.24 7.73
C TYR A 120 -4.87 4.14 7.53
N MET A 121 -5.29 3.05 6.93
CA MET A 121 -4.41 2.05 6.33
C MET A 121 -5.02 1.63 4.99
N PHE A 122 -4.19 1.08 4.11
CA PHE A 122 -4.60 0.65 2.79
C PHE A 122 -4.05 -0.73 2.45
N LEU A 123 -4.78 -1.40 1.57
CA LEU A 123 -4.41 -2.64 0.93
C LEU A 123 -4.83 -2.56 -0.53
N SER A 124 -3.95 -2.89 -1.44
CA SER A 124 -4.15 -2.63 -2.86
C SER A 124 -3.40 -3.63 -3.74
N PHE A 125 -3.97 -3.91 -4.89
CA PHE A 125 -3.37 -4.76 -5.90
C PHE A 125 -3.96 -4.43 -7.27
N GLY A 126 -3.22 -4.77 -8.32
CA GLY A 126 -3.71 -4.53 -9.68
C GLY A 126 -2.83 -5.18 -10.74
N LEU A 127 -3.35 -5.24 -11.96
CA LEU A 127 -2.59 -5.64 -13.13
C LEU A 127 -1.70 -4.47 -13.60
N SER A 128 -0.63 -4.80 -14.32
CA SER A 128 0.22 -3.78 -14.94
C SER A 128 -0.47 -3.17 -16.15
N SER A 129 -0.47 -1.84 -16.25
CA SER A 129 -0.95 -1.11 -17.43
C SER A 129 -0.13 -1.38 -18.71
N LEU A 130 1.11 -1.83 -18.54
CA LEU A 130 2.04 -2.18 -19.62
C LEU A 130 2.00 -3.69 -19.95
N ASN A 131 1.10 -4.44 -19.33
CA ASN A 131 0.93 -5.88 -19.50
C ASN A 131 2.20 -6.70 -19.19
N VAL A 132 3.02 -6.24 -18.25
CA VAL A 132 4.25 -6.93 -17.82
C VAL A 132 4.10 -7.69 -16.50
N GLY A 133 2.87 -7.85 -16.01
CA GLY A 133 2.53 -8.62 -14.81
C GLY A 133 1.52 -7.95 -13.91
N PHE A 134 1.71 -8.03 -12.59
CA PHE A 134 0.79 -7.47 -11.60
C PHE A 134 1.52 -7.06 -10.32
N TRP A 135 0.90 -6.21 -9.51
CA TRP A 135 1.50 -5.60 -8.33
C TRP A 135 0.60 -5.72 -7.10
N LEU A 136 1.23 -5.66 -5.93
CA LEU A 136 0.64 -5.74 -4.60
C LEU A 136 1.27 -4.65 -3.74
N CYS A 137 0.46 -3.98 -2.93
CA CYS A 137 0.93 -3.00 -1.97
C CYS A 137 -0.03 -2.87 -0.79
N ALA A 138 0.49 -2.78 0.42
CA ALA A 138 -0.29 -2.44 1.59
C ALA A 138 0.52 -1.56 2.54
N THR A 139 -0.15 -1.02 3.56
CA THR A 139 0.51 -0.18 4.57
C THR A 139 1.60 -0.93 5.33
N VAL A 140 1.39 -2.21 5.62
CA VAL A 140 2.30 -3.04 6.44
C VAL A 140 2.70 -4.31 5.68
N SER A 141 3.90 -4.83 5.95
CA SER A 141 4.41 -6.09 5.41
C SER A 141 4.01 -7.30 6.27
N ASN A 142 4.33 -8.52 5.83
CA ASN A 142 4.07 -9.75 6.59
C ASN A 142 4.83 -9.84 7.92
N ALA A 143 5.92 -9.10 8.06
CA ALA A 143 6.69 -9.07 9.30
C ALA A 143 5.77 -8.64 10.46
N TYR A 144 6.02 -9.25 11.61
CA TYR A 144 5.40 -8.87 12.87
C TYR A 144 6.43 -8.92 13.97
N ASN A 145 6.61 -7.79 14.65
CA ASN A 145 7.57 -7.71 15.73
C ASN A 145 7.00 -8.34 17.02
N THR A 146 7.40 -9.59 17.29
CA THR A 146 7.09 -10.32 18.53
C THR A 146 8.07 -10.06 19.66
N ASN A 147 9.11 -9.25 19.45
CA ASN A 147 10.22 -9.12 20.39
C ASN A 147 9.90 -8.06 21.47
N TRP A 148 9.94 -8.49 22.74
CA TRP A 148 9.68 -7.63 23.90
C TRP A 148 10.91 -6.81 24.31
N TRP A 149 12.12 -7.27 23.95
CA TRP A 149 13.38 -6.67 24.40
C TRP A 149 13.91 -5.56 23.49
N ASN A 150 13.58 -5.60 22.19
CA ASN A 150 13.85 -4.53 21.21
C ASN A 150 12.58 -3.71 20.94
N ALA A 151 11.89 -3.31 22.01
CA ALA A 151 10.70 -2.46 21.96
C ALA A 151 11.05 -0.98 21.73
N SER A 152 12.07 -0.67 20.92
CA SER A 152 12.26 0.71 20.53
C SER A 152 11.13 1.09 19.57
N GLU A 153 10.51 2.22 19.86
CA GLU A 153 9.46 2.86 19.06
C GLU A 153 9.83 2.97 17.57
N MET A 154 11.13 2.97 17.26
CA MET A 154 11.71 2.95 15.91
C MET A 154 11.21 1.80 15.02
N PHE A 155 10.81 0.66 15.61
CA PHE A 155 10.50 -0.57 14.85
C PHE A 155 9.01 -0.87 14.73
N ARG A 156 8.14 0.09 15.09
CA ARG A 156 6.66 -0.04 15.11
C ARG A 156 5.97 1.27 14.69
N SER A 157 6.55 1.95 13.69
CA SER A 157 6.17 3.30 13.27
C SER A 157 5.75 3.36 11.80
N PHE A 158 5.28 4.55 11.42
CA PHE A 158 5.21 4.98 10.03
C PHE A 158 6.56 5.57 9.64
N THR A 159 7.00 5.33 8.41
CA THR A 159 8.25 5.87 7.90
C THR A 159 8.06 6.58 6.58
N ILE A 160 8.37 7.87 6.57
CA ILE A 160 8.49 8.70 5.38
C ILE A 160 9.54 9.77 5.64
N GLN A 161 10.58 9.85 4.82
CA GLN A 161 11.65 10.82 5.04
C GLN A 161 11.12 12.26 4.91
N SER A 162 11.71 13.19 5.66
CA SER A 162 11.27 14.58 5.71
C SER A 162 11.28 15.32 4.38
N ASP A 163 12.08 14.86 3.41
CA ASP A 163 12.10 15.40 2.04
C ASP A 163 11.09 14.70 1.11
N GLY A 164 10.37 13.68 1.59
CA GLY A 164 9.45 12.88 0.81
C GLY A 164 10.11 12.00 -0.25
N THR A 165 11.44 11.90 -0.26
CA THR A 165 12.19 11.21 -1.33
C THR A 165 12.39 9.72 -1.07
N TYR A 166 12.20 9.28 0.18
CA TYR A 166 12.39 7.90 0.60
C TYR A 166 11.23 7.39 1.46
N GLY A 167 10.93 6.11 1.29
CA GLY A 167 10.12 5.31 2.19
C GLY A 167 10.91 4.13 2.72
N ASN A 168 11.03 4.09 4.03
CA ASN A 168 11.49 2.99 4.87
C ASN A 168 13.01 2.70 4.91
N GLN A 169 13.62 2.89 6.07
CA GLN A 169 14.79 2.15 6.52
C GLN A 169 14.40 1.34 7.77
N HIS A 170 14.80 0.08 7.91
CA HIS A 170 15.27 -0.42 9.21
C HIS A 170 15.92 -1.81 9.13
N THR A 171 16.87 -1.98 10.05
CA THR A 171 18.15 -2.72 10.00
C THR A 171 18.12 -4.17 10.45
N ASP A 172 16.96 -4.75 10.77
CA ASP A 172 16.89 -6.12 11.27
C ASP A 172 15.66 -6.89 10.79
N GLY A 173 15.78 -8.23 10.76
CA GLY A 173 14.72 -9.13 10.26
C GLY A 173 13.52 -9.28 11.19
N THR A 174 13.40 -8.49 12.27
CA THR A 174 12.35 -8.58 13.30
C THR A 174 11.46 -7.33 13.37
N SER A 175 11.73 -6.31 12.56
CA SER A 175 11.03 -5.02 12.58
C SER A 175 9.92 -4.95 11.52
N THR A 176 8.84 -4.24 11.86
CA THR A 176 7.66 -4.07 11.02
C THR A 176 7.33 -2.59 10.94
N VAL A 177 7.38 -2.04 9.74
CA VAL A 177 7.37 -0.60 9.51
C VAL A 177 6.36 -0.30 8.44
N ALA A 178 5.45 0.64 8.74
CA ALA A 178 4.43 1.07 7.81
C ALA A 178 4.97 2.11 6.84
N THR A 179 4.45 2.10 5.61
CA THR A 179 4.83 3.05 4.56
C THR A 179 3.64 3.48 3.71
N GLY A 180 3.84 4.53 2.92
CA GLY A 180 2.86 5.01 1.95
C GLY A 180 2.70 4.09 0.75
N PHE A 181 1.65 4.31 -0.04
CA PHE A 181 1.35 3.52 -1.23
C PHE A 181 2.52 3.58 -2.23
N LEU A 182 3.11 2.43 -2.57
CA LEU A 182 4.28 2.28 -3.46
C LEU A 182 5.48 3.19 -3.10
N TRP A 183 5.57 3.59 -1.84
CA TRP A 183 6.54 4.57 -1.35
C TRP A 183 7.84 3.93 -0.86
N GLN A 184 7.85 2.62 -0.64
CA GLN A 184 9.02 1.92 -0.10
C GLN A 184 10.17 1.92 -1.11
N THR A 185 11.30 2.49 -0.72
CA THR A 185 12.53 2.59 -1.52
C THR A 185 13.64 1.66 -1.02
N ARG A 186 13.52 1.18 0.22
CA ARG A 186 14.51 0.28 0.83
C ARG A 186 13.82 -0.70 1.79
N SER A 187 14.31 -1.93 1.81
CA SER A 187 14.01 -2.94 2.82
C SER A 187 15.25 -3.80 3.01
N TYR A 188 15.62 -4.09 4.26
CA TYR A 188 16.71 -5.01 4.57
C TYR A 188 16.30 -6.47 4.23
N ASN A 189 17.31 -7.36 4.17
CA ASN A 189 17.32 -8.73 3.59
C ASN A 189 16.33 -9.77 4.14
N ASN A 190 15.17 -9.36 4.66
CA ASN A 190 14.10 -10.29 5.04
C ASN A 190 12.92 -10.16 4.07
N ASN A 191 12.60 -11.28 3.40
CA ASN A 191 11.40 -11.47 2.58
C ASN A 191 10.11 -11.03 3.28
N GLY A 192 10.04 -11.08 4.61
CA GLY A 192 8.88 -10.63 5.38
C GLY A 192 8.66 -9.11 5.41
N SER A 193 9.61 -8.27 5.00
CA SER A 193 9.56 -6.82 5.25
C SER A 193 9.05 -5.97 4.06
N ALA A 194 8.73 -6.60 2.93
CA ALA A 194 8.24 -5.87 1.75
C ALA A 194 6.78 -5.44 1.89
N CYS A 195 6.53 -4.13 1.82
CA CYS A 195 5.18 -3.54 1.73
C CYS A 195 4.74 -3.34 0.26
N THR A 196 5.63 -3.62 -0.70
CA THR A 196 5.34 -3.54 -2.15
C THR A 196 6.01 -4.70 -2.87
N SER A 197 5.30 -5.31 -3.81
CA SER A 197 5.85 -6.36 -4.67
C SER A 197 5.17 -6.36 -6.02
N ALA A 198 5.86 -6.84 -7.05
CA ALA A 198 5.28 -7.11 -8.35
C ALA A 198 5.82 -8.41 -8.93
N TYR A 199 4.98 -9.13 -9.64
CA TYR A 199 5.41 -10.23 -10.48
C TYR A 199 5.69 -9.69 -11.88
N LEU A 200 6.85 -10.04 -12.44
CA LEU A 200 7.18 -9.72 -13.82
C LEU A 200 7.05 -10.94 -14.70
N THR A 201 6.21 -10.85 -15.72
CA THR A 201 6.06 -11.93 -16.72
C THR A 201 7.32 -12.11 -17.57
N LEU A 202 8.04 -11.02 -17.84
CA LEU A 202 9.27 -11.03 -18.65
C LEU A 202 10.37 -11.93 -18.06
N ASN A 203 10.58 -11.85 -16.74
CA ASN A 203 11.59 -12.62 -16.03
C ASN A 203 11.00 -13.78 -15.22
N GLN A 204 9.67 -13.98 -15.30
CA GLN A 204 8.90 -14.95 -14.52
C GLN A 204 9.25 -14.96 -13.03
N SER A 205 9.44 -13.77 -12.45
CA SER A 205 10.01 -13.62 -11.11
C SER A 205 9.31 -12.53 -10.32
N TRP A 206 9.30 -12.73 -9.01
CA TRP A 206 8.84 -11.75 -8.04
C TRP A 206 9.94 -10.73 -7.76
N ILE A 207 9.58 -9.46 -7.90
CA ILE A 207 10.39 -8.34 -7.44
C ILE A 207 9.69 -7.71 -6.25
N THR A 208 10.46 -7.48 -5.20
CA THR A 208 9.97 -6.85 -3.99
C THR A 208 10.75 -5.56 -3.73
N SER A 209 10.32 -4.79 -2.74
CA SER A 209 11.07 -3.63 -2.25
C SER A 209 12.35 -4.02 -1.47
N ILE A 210 12.65 -5.32 -1.37
CA ILE A 210 13.84 -5.86 -0.72
C ILE A 210 14.99 -5.91 -1.71
N GLY A 211 16.10 -5.31 -1.32
CA GLY A 211 17.39 -5.48 -1.97
C GLY A 211 18.46 -5.62 -0.90
N ASN A 212 19.45 -6.45 -1.19
CA ASN A 212 20.72 -6.46 -0.48
C ASN A 212 21.25 -5.03 -0.31
N ASP A 213 21.86 -4.77 0.86
CA ASP A 213 22.46 -3.47 1.16
C ASP A 213 23.30 -3.03 -0.05
N TRP A 214 22.96 -1.86 -0.61
CA TRP A 214 23.59 -1.27 -1.80
C TRP A 214 23.32 -1.96 -3.16
N GLY A 215 22.40 -2.93 -3.20
CA GLY A 215 22.07 -3.76 -4.36
C GLY A 215 20.85 -3.33 -5.17
N THR A 216 20.80 -3.89 -6.37
CA THR A 216 19.86 -3.65 -7.47
C THR A 216 18.64 -4.58 -7.39
N ASN A 217 17.62 -4.36 -8.22
CA ASN A 217 16.30 -5.05 -8.28
C ASN A 217 15.27 -4.60 -7.24
N LYS A 218 15.13 -3.29 -7.02
CA LYS A 218 14.15 -2.71 -6.09
C LYS A 218 12.97 -2.10 -6.82
N ILE A 219 11.77 -2.34 -6.32
CA ILE A 219 10.54 -1.71 -6.83
C ILE A 219 10.15 -0.50 -5.99
N SER A 220 9.92 0.64 -6.64
CA SER A 220 9.43 1.88 -6.00
C SER A 220 8.80 2.81 -7.03
N ALA A 221 7.81 3.61 -6.60
CA ALA A 221 7.24 4.66 -7.43
C ALA A 221 7.68 6.07 -7.04
N ILE A 222 8.06 6.33 -5.79
CA ILE A 222 8.39 7.69 -5.35
C ILE A 222 9.70 8.22 -5.95
N SER A 223 10.68 7.36 -6.21
CA SER A 223 12.02 7.80 -6.63
C SER A 223 12.08 8.53 -7.97
N SER A 224 11.06 8.43 -8.82
CA SER A 224 10.96 9.19 -10.08
C SER A 224 10.26 10.54 -9.93
N VAL A 225 9.43 10.71 -8.89
CA VAL A 225 8.54 11.87 -8.73
C VAL A 225 8.79 12.65 -7.43
N ALA A 226 9.77 12.25 -6.64
CA ALA A 226 10.09 12.87 -5.36
C ALA A 226 10.29 14.41 -5.43
N PRO A 227 11.00 14.98 -6.42
CA PRO A 227 11.13 16.44 -6.52
C PRO A 227 9.80 17.14 -6.79
N LEU A 228 8.89 16.48 -7.53
CA LEU A 228 7.56 17.03 -7.81
C LEU A 228 6.71 17.07 -6.54
N ILE A 229 6.78 16.03 -5.72
CA ILE A 229 6.07 15.97 -4.44
C ILE A 229 6.63 16.98 -3.44
N ALA A 230 7.96 17.10 -3.34
CA ALA A 230 8.62 17.98 -2.38
C ALA A 230 8.27 19.47 -2.62
N ASN A 231 8.05 19.85 -3.89
CA ASN A 231 7.71 21.21 -4.30
C ASN A 231 6.21 21.55 -4.23
N GLN A 232 5.37 20.65 -3.68
CA GLN A 232 3.97 20.95 -3.43
C GLN A 232 3.73 21.40 -1.98
N PRO A 233 2.63 22.13 -1.69
CA PRO A 233 1.79 22.81 -2.68
C PRO A 233 2.55 23.96 -3.35
N SER A 234 2.07 24.40 -4.51
CA SER A 234 2.62 25.59 -5.16
C SER A 234 2.54 26.80 -4.22
N LEU A 235 3.66 27.51 -4.00
CA LEU A 235 3.67 28.73 -3.18
C LEU A 235 2.80 29.85 -3.77
N TRP A 236 2.61 29.87 -5.09
CA TRP A 236 1.85 30.91 -5.77
C TRP A 236 0.34 30.66 -5.73
N SER A 237 -0.09 29.41 -5.92
CA SER A 237 -1.53 29.08 -6.03
C SER A 237 -2.09 28.32 -4.82
N ALA A 238 -1.24 27.93 -3.86
CA ALA A 238 -1.58 27.03 -2.75
C ALA A 238 -2.18 25.67 -3.20
N ASN A 239 -2.14 25.35 -4.49
CA ASN A 239 -2.70 24.11 -5.02
C ASN A 239 -1.63 23.02 -5.08
N SER A 240 -2.01 21.80 -4.71
CA SER A 240 -1.22 20.60 -4.96
C SER A 240 -1.67 19.95 -6.27
N ALA A 241 -0.71 19.65 -7.14
CA ALA A 241 -0.99 18.94 -8.37
C ALA A 241 -1.13 17.43 -8.11
N LEU A 242 -2.02 16.77 -8.84
CA LEU A 242 -2.09 15.31 -8.83
C LEU A 242 -0.92 14.74 -9.65
N ILE A 243 0.02 14.08 -8.98
CA ILE A 243 1.22 13.53 -9.58
C ILE A 243 0.98 12.07 -10.01
N PRO A 244 1.24 11.71 -11.28
CA PRO A 244 1.19 10.33 -11.76
C PRO A 244 2.10 9.40 -10.94
N ILE A 245 1.65 8.17 -10.70
CA ILE A 245 2.42 7.17 -9.96
C ILE A 245 2.98 6.17 -10.97
N GLN A 246 4.30 6.16 -11.10
CA GLN A 246 5.02 5.29 -12.04
C GLN A 246 5.84 4.27 -11.25
N LEU A 247 5.41 3.01 -11.30
CA LEU A 247 6.06 1.92 -10.62
C LEU A 247 7.27 1.46 -11.42
N ASN A 248 8.46 1.73 -10.89
CA ASN A 248 9.72 1.44 -11.54
C ASN A 248 10.49 0.37 -10.77
N VAL A 249 11.26 -0.44 -11.51
CA VAL A 249 12.31 -1.29 -10.93
C VAL A 249 13.67 -0.81 -11.34
N GLU A 250 14.55 -0.71 -10.35
CA GLU A 250 15.96 -0.43 -10.55
C GLU A 250 16.73 -1.73 -10.78
N PHE A 251 17.53 -1.81 -11.84
CA PHE A 251 18.39 -2.94 -12.21
C PHE A 251 19.88 -2.58 -12.01
N PRO A 252 20.82 -3.54 -12.10
CA PRO A 252 22.27 -3.28 -12.12
C PRO A 252 22.67 -2.06 -12.94
N GLN A 253 23.63 -1.29 -12.42
CA GLN A 253 24.15 -0.06 -13.04
C GLN A 253 23.13 1.10 -13.08
N ALA A 254 22.26 1.19 -12.06
CA ALA A 254 21.29 2.29 -11.89
C ALA A 254 20.31 2.48 -13.06
N LYS A 255 20.07 1.42 -13.84
CA LYS A 255 19.05 1.44 -14.90
C LYS A 255 17.68 1.28 -14.29
N ARG A 256 16.70 2.07 -14.73
CA ARG A 256 15.31 1.96 -14.26
C ARG A 256 14.40 1.54 -15.40
N VAL A 257 13.51 0.60 -15.13
CA VAL A 257 12.50 0.12 -16.08
C VAL A 257 11.12 0.37 -15.47
N LEU A 258 10.25 0.99 -16.26
CA LEU A 258 8.86 1.19 -15.92
C LEU A 258 8.10 -0.14 -16.04
N ILE A 259 7.43 -0.53 -14.96
CA ILE A 259 6.64 -1.78 -14.89
C ILE A 259 5.16 -1.47 -15.03
N SER A 260 4.69 -0.42 -14.37
CA SER A 260 3.27 -0.07 -14.40
C SER A 260 3.12 1.41 -14.18
N GLU A 261 2.15 1.98 -14.88
CA GLU A 261 1.62 3.31 -14.56
C GLU A 261 0.28 3.12 -13.87
N ILE A 262 0.18 3.59 -12.63
CA ILE A 262 -1.05 3.46 -11.87
C ILE A 262 -2.07 4.44 -12.46
N GLN A 263 -3.21 3.93 -12.92
CA GLN A 263 -4.15 4.73 -13.70
C GLN A 263 -5.12 5.49 -12.81
N ASN A 264 -5.56 4.88 -11.71
CA ASN A 264 -6.66 5.38 -10.90
C ASN A 264 -6.24 5.96 -9.54
N ALA A 265 -4.93 6.16 -9.30
CA ALA A 265 -4.42 6.84 -8.12
C ALA A 265 -3.30 7.83 -8.45
N ARG A 266 -3.22 8.92 -7.68
CA ARG A 266 -2.24 10.00 -7.84
C ARG A 266 -1.65 10.40 -6.50
N TYR A 267 -0.37 10.71 -6.45
CA TYR A 267 0.22 11.32 -5.26
C TYR A 267 -0.08 12.81 -5.20
N LEU A 268 -0.18 13.33 -3.98
CA LEU A 268 -0.27 14.77 -3.74
C LEU A 268 0.13 15.10 -2.30
N ARG A 269 0.40 16.37 -2.05
CA ARG A 269 0.46 16.91 -0.69
C ARG A 269 -0.92 17.42 -0.27
N ILE A 270 -1.44 16.93 0.86
CA ILE A 270 -2.81 17.18 1.33
C ILE A 270 -2.90 18.35 2.32
N ASP A 271 -1.98 19.31 2.24
CA ASP A 271 -1.94 20.50 3.11
C ASP A 271 -3.32 21.17 3.22
N ASN A 272 -3.89 21.50 2.07
CA ASN A 272 -5.11 22.28 1.95
C ASN A 272 -6.35 21.42 1.66
N TYR A 273 -6.23 20.10 1.82
CA TYR A 273 -7.33 19.16 1.59
C TYR A 273 -7.67 18.41 2.86
N GLU A 274 -8.95 18.32 3.18
CA GLU A 274 -9.41 17.47 4.27
C GLU A 274 -9.36 15.99 3.85
N PRO A 275 -9.04 15.06 4.77
CA PRO A 275 -9.19 13.64 4.50
C PRO A 275 -10.59 13.33 3.99
N GLU A 276 -10.68 12.45 2.99
CA GLU A 276 -11.91 12.04 2.29
C GLU A 276 -12.55 13.13 1.40
N GLN A 277 -11.95 14.31 1.29
CA GLN A 277 -12.44 15.37 0.41
C GLN A 277 -12.41 14.92 -1.05
N ILE A 278 -13.45 15.31 -1.80
CA ILE A 278 -13.53 15.09 -3.25
C ILE A 278 -13.00 16.33 -3.96
N ILE A 279 -11.99 16.15 -4.81
CA ILE A 279 -11.47 17.14 -5.74
C ILE A 279 -12.10 16.87 -7.11
N THR A 280 -12.57 17.90 -7.80
CA THR A 280 -13.06 17.78 -9.18
C THR A 280 -12.07 18.44 -10.13
N LEU A 281 -11.56 17.69 -11.11
CA LEU A 281 -10.66 18.15 -12.16
C LEU A 281 -11.26 17.81 -13.53
N GLY A 282 -11.88 18.81 -14.16
CA GLY A 282 -12.66 18.57 -15.37
C GLY A 282 -13.83 17.64 -15.06
N ASN A 283 -13.91 16.51 -15.77
CA ASN A 283 -14.96 15.50 -15.58
C ASN A 283 -14.59 14.46 -14.51
N ASP A 284 -13.32 14.39 -14.08
CA ASP A 284 -12.85 13.40 -13.13
C ASP A 284 -13.01 13.91 -11.69
N LYS A 285 -13.57 13.08 -10.82
CA LYS A 285 -13.55 13.31 -9.37
C LYS A 285 -12.49 12.42 -8.74
N TRP A 286 -11.85 12.93 -7.69
CA TRP A 286 -10.76 12.26 -6.97
C TRP A 286 -11.00 12.38 -5.47
N LYS A 287 -11.09 11.25 -4.75
CA LYS A 287 -11.24 11.23 -3.30
C LYS A 287 -9.86 11.15 -2.64
N VAL A 288 -9.59 12.10 -1.75
CA VAL A 288 -8.26 12.30 -1.12
C VAL A 288 -8.14 11.52 0.18
N PHE A 289 -6.99 10.91 0.42
CA PHE A 289 -6.67 10.25 1.68
C PHE A 289 -5.23 10.58 2.12
N PRO A 290 -4.96 10.72 3.43
CA PRO A 290 -3.59 10.61 3.92
C PRO A 290 -3.09 9.18 3.73
N PHE A 291 -1.77 8.96 3.68
CA PHE A 291 -1.26 7.59 3.71
C PHE A 291 -1.48 6.91 5.06
N HIS A 292 -1.46 7.66 6.16
CA HIS A 292 -1.78 7.13 7.48
C HIS A 292 -2.54 8.11 8.37
N LYS A 293 -1.95 9.25 8.71
CA LYS A 293 -2.60 10.29 9.53
C LYS A 293 -2.08 11.65 9.08
N LYS A 294 -3.00 12.60 8.87
CA LYS A 294 -2.64 13.97 8.47
C LYS A 294 -2.05 14.71 9.67
N ASN A 295 -0.90 15.35 9.50
CA ASN A 295 -0.33 16.27 10.48
C ASN A 295 0.24 17.51 9.78
N LEU A 296 -0.38 18.67 10.00
CA LEU A 296 0.05 19.95 9.42
C LEU A 296 1.25 20.55 10.15
N ALA A 297 1.37 20.37 11.46
CA ALA A 297 2.49 20.89 12.24
C ALA A 297 3.81 20.19 11.88
N GLN A 298 3.74 18.88 11.59
CA GLN A 298 4.86 18.08 11.10
C GLN A 298 4.60 17.60 9.67
N ARG A 299 4.41 18.59 8.80
CA ARG A 299 4.06 18.45 7.40
C ARG A 299 4.89 17.40 6.65
N ASN A 300 6.17 17.34 6.94
CA ASN A 300 7.15 16.51 6.24
C ASN A 300 7.23 15.06 6.77
N GLY A 301 6.35 14.65 7.69
CA GLY A 301 6.46 13.32 8.29
C GLY A 301 7.78 13.16 9.06
N GLY A 302 8.31 11.94 9.10
CA GLY A 302 9.52 11.63 9.84
C GLY A 302 9.76 10.13 9.99
N GLU A 303 10.80 9.81 10.74
CA GLU A 303 11.20 8.44 11.06
C GLU A 303 11.89 8.44 12.44
N PRO A 304 11.38 7.68 13.43
CA PRO A 304 10.05 7.05 13.48
C PRO A 304 8.94 8.07 13.77
N ILE A 305 7.74 7.87 13.20
CA ILE A 305 6.59 8.76 13.49
C ILE A 305 5.24 8.03 13.44
N ASP A 306 4.18 8.61 14.00
CA ASP A 306 2.82 8.02 14.02
C ASP A 306 1.89 8.59 12.93
N HIS A 307 2.45 9.29 11.94
CA HIS A 307 1.68 10.01 10.92
C HIS A 307 2.42 10.14 9.59
N SER A 308 1.69 10.44 8.52
CA SER A 308 2.28 10.65 7.19
C SER A 308 2.52 12.13 6.87
N GLY A 309 2.39 13.03 7.85
CA GLY A 309 2.50 14.47 7.64
C GLY A 309 1.38 14.94 6.72
N THR A 310 1.71 15.66 5.64
CA THR A 310 0.74 15.95 4.55
C THR A 310 0.98 15.10 3.31
N PHE A 311 1.72 13.99 3.40
CA PHE A 311 1.80 13.04 2.28
C PHE A 311 0.52 12.21 2.22
N GLY A 312 -0.01 12.10 1.01
CA GLY A 312 -1.18 11.31 0.72
C GLY A 312 -1.32 11.01 -0.76
N TRP A 313 -2.51 10.55 -1.09
CA TRP A 313 -2.91 10.18 -2.45
C TRP A 313 -4.37 10.52 -2.68
N ALA A 314 -4.73 10.63 -3.95
CA ALA A 314 -6.09 10.78 -4.39
C ALA A 314 -6.41 9.60 -5.30
N ILE A 315 -7.56 8.95 -5.07
CA ILE A 315 -8.04 7.82 -5.86
C ILE A 315 -9.23 8.30 -6.66
N ARG A 316 -9.28 7.92 -7.93
CA ARG A 316 -10.38 8.31 -8.81
C ARG A 316 -11.70 7.86 -8.19
N TYR A 317 -12.73 8.69 -8.33
CA TYR A 317 -14.01 8.49 -7.70
C TYR A 317 -15.12 8.81 -8.69
N GLU A 318 -16.15 7.98 -8.71
CA GLU A 318 -17.42 8.19 -9.39
C GLU A 318 -18.50 7.81 -8.38
N GLU A 319 -19.56 8.61 -8.30
CA GLU A 319 -20.69 8.31 -7.42
C GLU A 319 -21.39 7.03 -7.90
N PRO A 320 -21.88 6.17 -6.98
CA PRO A 320 -22.58 4.93 -7.33
C PRO A 320 -23.81 5.11 -8.22
#